data_AF-A0A699ZKA5-F1
#
_entry.id   AF-A0A699ZKA5-F1
#
_cell.length_a   1.000
_cell.length_b   1.000
_cell.length_c   1.000
_cell.angle_alpha   90.00
_cell.angle_beta   90.00
_cell.angle_gamma   90.00
#
_symmetry.space_group_name_H-M   'P 1'
#
loop_
_entity.id
_entity.type
_entity.pdbx_description
1 polymer ?
#
loop_
_entity_poly.entity_id
_entity_poly.type
_entity_poly.pdbx_seq_one_letter_code
_entity_poly.pdbx_strand_id
1 'polypeptide(L)'
;MMALGGSPAAPGCRKMNPFCIPFAINNMGGALLAMDVGFMGPNYSISTACATGNYSIINAAEHILRGETDLMLAGASDAALIPPGMAGFIACKALSKHNDDPAAASRPWDRQRDGFVMGEGAGALVLEEYEHAKARGAPILAEYAGGAFTCDAHHMTEPHPDGRGVKLCLERALSNGGIGAHDVGYVNAHATSTPAGDMAEYRALTSVLTHPQLRMNSTKSMIGHLLGAAGAVEAIVAIKALQTGWLHPTINLSDPEEGVDMQRVCAGAKQHQQ
;
A
#
# COMPACT_ATOMS: atom_id res chain seq x y z
N MET A 1 -22.30 53.14 9.01
CA MET A 1 -23.34 52.27 8.44
C MET A 1 -22.71 51.52 7.27
N MET A 2 -22.07 50.39 7.55
CA MET A 2 -21.58 49.47 6.51
C MET A 2 -22.31 48.15 6.74
N ALA A 3 -23.15 47.80 5.78
CA ALA A 3 -23.92 46.57 5.78
C ALA A 3 -22.96 45.38 5.73
N LEU A 4 -23.02 44.54 6.77
CA LEU A 4 -22.44 43.20 6.74
C LEU A 4 -23.23 42.41 5.69
N GLY A 5 -22.61 42.18 4.53
CA GLY A 5 -23.15 41.33 3.48
C GLY A 5 -23.36 39.93 4.03
N GLY A 6 -24.61 39.49 4.08
CA GLY A 6 -24.98 38.14 4.50
C GLY A 6 -24.35 37.12 3.56
N SER A 7 -23.52 36.24 4.12
CA SER A 7 -23.08 35.04 3.43
C SER A 7 -24.32 34.23 2.99
N PRO A 8 -24.43 33.76 1.74
CA PRO A 8 -25.56 32.95 1.31
C PRO A 8 -25.65 31.71 2.22
N ALA A 9 -26.81 31.53 2.86
CA ALA A 9 -27.06 30.39 3.74
C ALA A 9 -26.74 29.09 2.98
N ALA A 10 -25.87 28.26 3.56
CA ALA A 10 -25.49 26.98 2.97
C ALA A 10 -26.77 26.19 2.59
N PRO A 11 -26.83 25.62 1.38
CA PRO A 11 -28.02 24.88 0.95
C PRO A 11 -28.36 23.78 1.96
N GLY A 12 -29.55 23.87 2.57
CA GLY A 12 -30.00 22.92 3.58
C GLY A 12 -30.19 21.50 3.04
N CYS A 13 -30.38 20.53 3.95
CA CYS A 13 -30.43 19.08 3.68
C CYS A 13 -31.35 18.65 2.51
N ARG A 14 -32.39 19.43 2.19
CA ARG A 14 -33.32 19.16 1.08
C ARG A 14 -32.68 19.20 -0.31
N LYS A 15 -31.50 19.81 -0.45
CA LYS A 15 -30.75 19.90 -1.73
C LYS A 15 -29.66 18.83 -1.88
N MET A 16 -29.52 17.93 -0.90
CA MET A 16 -28.56 16.83 -0.99
C MET A 16 -28.95 15.85 -2.08
N ASN A 17 -27.95 15.36 -2.82
CA ASN A 17 -28.15 14.25 -3.76
C ASN A 17 -28.62 13.01 -2.98
N PRO A 18 -29.71 12.33 -3.38
CA PRO A 18 -30.18 11.11 -2.71
C PRO A 18 -29.14 9.98 -2.67
N PHE A 19 -28.15 10.01 -3.56
CA PHE A 19 -27.03 9.06 -3.61
C PHE A 19 -25.79 9.53 -2.83
N CYS A 20 -25.87 10.63 -2.09
CA CYS A 20 -24.74 11.15 -1.32
C CYS A 20 -24.17 10.11 -0.34
N ILE A 21 -25.04 9.38 0.39
CA ILE A 21 -24.59 8.34 1.32
C ILE A 21 -24.06 7.11 0.58
N PRO A 22 -24.78 6.52 -0.41
CA PRO A 22 -24.23 5.45 -1.23
C PRO A 22 -22.85 5.75 -1.82
N PHE A 23 -22.61 6.98 -2.30
CA PHE A 23 -21.30 7.36 -2.85
C PHE A 23 -20.24 7.71 -1.80
N ALA A 24 -20.62 7.89 -0.53
CA ALA A 24 -19.69 8.24 0.54
C ALA A 24 -19.22 7.04 1.38
N ILE A 25 -19.97 5.92 1.39
CA ILE A 25 -19.60 4.73 2.14
C ILE A 25 -18.50 3.93 1.41
N ASN A 26 -17.51 3.46 2.17
CA ASN A 26 -16.29 2.85 1.65
C ASN A 26 -16.50 1.47 0.97
N ASN A 27 -17.60 0.77 1.28
CA ASN A 27 -17.92 -0.52 0.65
C ASN A 27 -18.54 -0.42 -0.73
N MET A 28 -18.90 0.78 -1.20
CA MET A 28 -19.62 0.94 -2.46
C MET A 28 -18.80 0.49 -3.68
N GLY A 29 -17.47 0.67 -3.68
CA GLY A 29 -16.62 0.23 -4.79
C GLY A 29 -16.72 -1.28 -5.05
N GLY A 30 -16.58 -2.09 -4.01
CA GLY A 30 -16.74 -3.55 -4.09
C GLY A 30 -18.18 -3.97 -4.39
N ALA A 31 -19.18 -3.26 -3.85
CA ALA A 31 -20.59 -3.54 -4.10
C ALA A 31 -20.99 -3.30 -5.56
N LEU A 32 -20.61 -2.15 -6.14
CA LEU A 32 -20.91 -1.82 -7.53
C LEU A 32 -20.27 -2.81 -8.50
N LEU A 33 -19.02 -3.20 -8.23
CA LEU A 33 -18.32 -4.16 -9.06
C LEU A 33 -18.96 -5.55 -8.97
N ALA A 34 -19.37 -5.99 -7.78
CA ALA A 34 -20.10 -7.24 -7.62
C ALA A 34 -21.44 -7.25 -8.37
N MET A 35 -22.17 -6.12 -8.39
CA MET A 35 -23.39 -5.98 -9.19
C MET A 35 -23.10 -6.07 -10.69
N ASP A 36 -22.01 -5.47 -11.16
CA ASP A 36 -21.61 -5.46 -12.57
C ASP A 36 -21.20 -6.87 -13.05
N VAL A 37 -20.39 -7.58 -12.27
CA VAL A 37 -19.88 -8.91 -12.63
C VAL A 37 -20.76 -10.08 -12.17
N GLY A 38 -21.81 -9.81 -11.40
CA GLY A 38 -22.73 -10.83 -10.89
C GLY A 38 -22.17 -11.70 -9.76
N PHE A 39 -21.20 -11.21 -8.99
CA PHE A 39 -20.60 -11.96 -7.88
C PHE A 39 -21.50 -11.91 -6.64
N MET A 40 -21.81 -13.09 -6.08
CA MET A 40 -22.73 -13.25 -4.94
C MET A 40 -22.05 -13.77 -3.65
N GLY A 41 -20.72 -13.89 -3.66
CA GLY A 41 -19.95 -14.31 -2.48
C GLY A 41 -19.78 -13.20 -1.42
N PRO A 42 -18.86 -13.40 -0.45
CA PRO A 42 -18.52 -12.38 0.54
C PRO A 42 -18.18 -11.03 -0.09
N ASN A 43 -18.83 -9.96 0.38
CA ASN A 43 -18.64 -8.59 -0.11
C ASN A 43 -18.60 -7.62 1.08
N TYR A 44 -17.46 -6.96 1.26
CA TYR A 44 -17.23 -5.98 2.32
C TYR A 44 -16.03 -5.09 1.96
N SER A 45 -15.84 -4.02 2.74
CA SER A 45 -14.63 -3.18 2.69
C SER A 45 -13.88 -3.24 4.00
N ILE A 46 -12.56 -3.34 3.93
CA ILE A 46 -11.67 -3.16 5.06
C ILE A 46 -11.15 -1.71 5.04
N SER A 47 -10.93 -1.12 6.22
CA SER A 47 -10.32 0.20 6.35
C SER A 47 -9.22 0.15 7.42
N THR A 48 -7.98 0.06 6.98
CA THR A 48 -6.78 0.03 7.84
C THR A 48 -5.74 1.05 7.35
N ALA A 49 -6.22 2.22 6.95
CA ALA A 49 -5.41 3.29 6.37
C ALA A 49 -4.51 2.76 5.23
N CYS A 50 -3.22 3.03 5.27
CA CYS A 50 -2.26 2.68 4.23
C CYS A 50 -2.11 1.17 3.99
N ALA A 51 -2.54 0.32 4.93
CA ALA A 51 -2.48 -1.14 4.83
C ALA A 51 -3.75 -1.76 4.22
N THR A 52 -4.76 -0.95 3.84
CA THR A 52 -6.09 -1.43 3.39
C THR A 52 -6.00 -2.44 2.24
N GLY A 53 -5.17 -2.16 1.21
CA GLY A 53 -4.96 -3.09 0.11
C GLY A 53 -4.38 -4.44 0.54
N ASN A 54 -3.36 -4.43 1.42
CA ASN A 54 -2.77 -5.67 1.96
C ASN A 54 -3.80 -6.48 2.75
N TYR A 55 -4.55 -5.81 3.64
CA TYR A 55 -5.58 -6.47 4.43
C TYR A 55 -6.65 -7.10 3.54
N SER A 56 -7.08 -6.41 2.49
CA SER A 56 -8.09 -6.91 1.56
C SER A 56 -7.60 -8.16 0.82
N ILE A 57 -6.35 -8.17 0.35
CA ILE A 57 -5.74 -9.33 -0.31
C ILE A 57 -5.59 -10.50 0.66
N ILE A 58 -5.08 -10.26 1.88
CA ILE A 58 -4.87 -11.32 2.88
C ILE A 58 -6.22 -11.95 3.29
N ASN A 59 -7.25 -11.15 3.55
CA ASN A 59 -8.55 -11.68 3.94
C ASN A 59 -9.23 -12.44 2.79
N ALA A 60 -9.04 -12.01 1.54
CA ALA A 60 -9.52 -12.76 0.39
C ALA A 60 -8.83 -14.13 0.25
N ALA A 61 -7.50 -14.17 0.45
CA ALA A 61 -6.78 -15.43 0.50
C ALA A 61 -7.28 -16.33 1.65
N GLU A 62 -7.57 -15.78 2.83
CA GLU A 62 -8.11 -16.54 3.95
C GLU A 62 -9.48 -17.17 3.66
N HIS A 63 -10.40 -16.46 2.97
CA HIS A 63 -11.67 -17.05 2.54
C HIS A 63 -11.47 -18.26 1.62
N ILE A 64 -10.53 -18.16 0.66
CA ILE A 64 -10.20 -19.26 -0.26
C ILE A 64 -9.57 -20.42 0.50
N LEU A 65 -8.59 -20.14 1.38
CA LEU A 65 -7.90 -21.16 2.19
C LEU A 65 -8.85 -21.89 3.16
N ARG A 66 -9.93 -21.24 3.61
CA ARG A 66 -10.98 -21.86 4.42
C ARG A 66 -12.02 -22.64 3.61
N GLY A 67 -11.93 -22.62 2.28
CA GLY A 67 -12.89 -23.25 1.38
C GLY A 67 -14.24 -22.55 1.33
N GLU A 68 -14.31 -21.27 1.68
CA GLU A 68 -15.56 -20.48 1.67
C GLU A 68 -15.89 -19.98 0.26
N THR A 69 -14.88 -19.81 -0.59
CA THR A 69 -15.00 -19.32 -1.97
C THR A 69 -13.88 -19.89 -2.84
N ASP A 70 -14.17 -20.19 -4.11
CA ASP A 70 -13.14 -20.59 -5.07
C ASP A 70 -12.39 -19.39 -5.68
N LEU A 71 -13.03 -18.22 -5.74
CA LEU A 71 -12.49 -17.02 -6.38
C LEU A 71 -12.89 -15.77 -5.60
N MET A 72 -11.95 -14.85 -5.41
CA MET A 72 -12.19 -13.53 -4.85
C MET A 72 -11.48 -12.44 -5.64
N LEU A 73 -12.19 -11.34 -5.86
CA LEU A 73 -11.56 -10.09 -6.29
C LEU A 73 -11.20 -9.27 -5.05
N ALA A 74 -9.93 -8.92 -4.91
CA ALA A 74 -9.43 -8.21 -3.73
C ALA A 74 -8.52 -7.06 -4.14
N GLY A 75 -8.65 -5.93 -3.47
CA GLY A 75 -7.90 -4.73 -3.81
C GLY A 75 -8.32 -3.54 -2.98
N ALA A 76 -7.90 -2.36 -3.41
CA ALA A 76 -8.31 -1.10 -2.80
C ALA A 76 -8.19 0.04 -3.82
N SER A 77 -8.99 1.08 -3.60
CA SER A 77 -8.98 2.33 -4.35
C SER A 77 -8.98 3.50 -3.39
N ASP A 78 -8.24 4.56 -3.71
CA ASP A 78 -8.23 5.80 -2.94
C ASP A 78 -8.10 7.01 -3.87
N ALA A 79 -8.85 8.06 -3.58
CA ALA A 79 -8.98 9.28 -4.39
C ALA A 79 -9.04 10.51 -3.48
N ALA A 80 -8.03 10.61 -2.59
CA ALA A 80 -8.00 11.61 -1.53
C ALA A 80 -7.41 12.97 -1.93
N LEU A 81 -7.10 13.19 -3.21
CA LEU A 81 -6.61 14.47 -3.76
C LEU A 81 -7.74 15.50 -3.88
N ILE A 82 -8.41 15.77 -2.76
CA ILE A 82 -9.47 16.76 -2.59
C ILE A 82 -9.05 17.78 -1.52
N PRO A 83 -9.56 19.03 -1.56
CA PRO A 83 -9.12 20.07 -0.63
C PRO A 83 -9.16 19.68 0.86
N PRO A 84 -10.21 19.01 1.38
CA PRO A 84 -10.23 18.56 2.77
C PRO A 84 -9.18 17.50 3.08
N GLY A 85 -8.95 16.55 2.16
CA GLY A 85 -7.94 15.50 2.30
C GLY A 85 -6.54 16.09 2.37
N MET A 86 -6.19 16.92 1.39
CA MET A 86 -4.91 17.65 1.36
C MET A 86 -4.72 18.52 2.61
N ALA A 87 -5.73 19.32 2.99
CA ALA A 87 -5.63 20.18 4.18
C ALA A 87 -5.42 19.37 5.47
N GLY A 88 -6.08 18.22 5.62
CA GLY A 88 -5.92 17.34 6.78
C GLY A 88 -4.49 16.81 6.91
N PHE A 89 -3.91 16.29 5.83
CA PHE A 89 -2.54 15.77 5.87
C PHE A 89 -1.47 16.86 6.02
N ILE A 90 -1.72 18.07 5.49
CA ILE A 90 -0.88 19.25 5.75
C ILE A 90 -0.94 19.61 7.25
N ALA A 91 -2.13 19.64 7.85
CA ALA A 91 -2.31 19.98 9.26
C ALA A 91 -1.59 19.01 10.21
N CYS A 92 -1.59 17.71 9.87
CA CYS A 92 -0.86 16.68 10.60
C CYS A 92 0.64 16.61 10.23
N LYS A 93 1.14 17.50 9.36
CA LYS A 93 2.56 17.58 8.93
C LYS A 93 3.09 16.28 8.32
N ALA A 94 2.24 15.52 7.64
CA ALA A 94 2.62 14.23 7.07
C ALA A 94 3.13 14.33 5.62
N LEU A 95 2.74 15.39 4.89
CA LEU A 95 3.16 15.62 3.51
C LEU A 95 4.53 16.25 3.43
N SER A 96 5.27 15.90 2.37
CA SER A 96 6.48 16.63 1.98
C SER A 96 6.17 18.11 1.77
N LYS A 97 7.12 18.97 2.16
CA LYS A 97 7.05 20.42 1.96
C LYS A 97 7.91 20.89 0.79
N HIS A 98 8.46 19.95 0.02
CA HIS A 98 9.34 20.24 -1.10
C HIS A 98 8.56 20.71 -2.33
N ASN A 99 7.95 21.89 -2.21
CA ASN A 99 7.07 22.47 -3.23
C ASN A 99 7.84 23.09 -4.40
N ASP A 100 9.11 23.47 -4.19
CA ASP A 100 9.96 24.08 -5.23
C ASP A 100 10.45 23.06 -6.26
N ASP A 101 10.54 21.78 -5.88
CA ASP A 101 10.87 20.66 -6.76
C ASP A 101 10.00 19.43 -6.44
N PRO A 102 8.73 19.43 -6.86
CA PRO A 102 7.80 18.34 -6.56
C PRO A 102 8.18 17.02 -7.22
N ALA A 103 8.92 17.04 -8.33
CA ALA A 103 9.38 15.84 -9.02
C ALA A 103 10.39 15.05 -8.18
N ALA A 104 11.17 15.74 -7.35
CA ALA A 104 12.13 15.13 -6.43
C ALA A 104 11.57 14.90 -5.02
N ALA A 105 10.32 15.28 -4.73
CA ALA A 105 9.79 15.30 -3.36
C ALA A 105 9.62 13.92 -2.72
N SER A 106 9.15 12.92 -3.48
CA SER A 106 9.07 11.54 -2.99
C SER A 106 10.42 10.86 -3.12
N ARG A 107 11.16 10.78 -2.02
CA ARG A 107 12.54 10.29 -1.95
C ARG A 107 12.76 9.29 -0.80
N PRO A 108 12.15 8.08 -0.87
CA PRO A 108 12.28 7.08 0.18
C PRO A 108 13.74 6.77 0.52
N TRP A 109 14.05 6.69 1.81
CA TRP A 109 15.39 6.48 2.38
C TRP A 109 16.45 7.56 2.10
N ASP A 110 16.13 8.63 1.37
CA ASP A 110 17.05 9.75 1.17
C ASP A 110 17.11 10.61 2.43
N ARG A 111 18.30 11.08 2.80
CA ARG A 111 18.57 11.88 4.00
C ARG A 111 17.72 13.16 4.07
N GLN A 112 17.33 13.71 2.92
CA GLN A 112 16.55 14.95 2.85
C GLN A 112 15.04 14.73 2.76
N ARG A 113 14.54 13.49 2.92
CA ARG A 113 13.10 13.20 2.94
C ARG A 113 12.41 13.92 4.11
N ASP A 114 11.23 14.47 3.88
CA ASP A 114 10.53 15.31 4.87
C ASP A 114 9.03 15.00 5.02
N GLY A 115 8.55 13.95 4.35
CA GLY A 115 7.13 13.57 4.34
C GLY A 115 6.78 12.82 3.05
N PHE A 116 5.59 12.23 3.03
CA PHE A 116 5.13 11.52 1.83
C PHE A 116 4.54 12.48 0.80
N VAL A 117 4.58 12.10 -0.48
CA VAL A 117 3.82 12.76 -1.56
C VAL A 117 2.53 11.99 -1.77
N MET A 118 1.38 12.64 -1.67
CA MET A 118 0.09 11.96 -1.84
C MET A 118 -0.14 11.59 -3.30
N GLY A 119 -0.58 10.36 -3.54
CA GLY A 119 -1.09 9.90 -4.83
C GLY A 119 -2.50 9.34 -4.69
N GLU A 120 -3.11 9.03 -5.82
CA GLU A 120 -4.42 8.37 -5.90
C GLU A 120 -4.38 7.26 -6.94
N GLY A 121 -5.31 6.32 -6.84
CA GLY A 121 -5.40 5.20 -7.77
C GLY A 121 -6.12 4.00 -7.19
N ALA A 122 -6.08 2.91 -7.93
CA ALA A 122 -6.68 1.64 -7.53
C ALA A 122 -5.83 0.47 -8.03
N GLY A 123 -5.83 -0.61 -7.26
CA GLY A 123 -5.26 -1.89 -7.64
C GLY A 123 -6.19 -3.01 -7.20
N ALA A 124 -6.28 -4.06 -8.01
CA ALA A 124 -7.04 -5.26 -7.68
C ALA A 124 -6.37 -6.51 -8.25
N LEU A 125 -6.54 -7.61 -7.54
CA LEU A 125 -6.10 -8.95 -7.91
C LEU A 125 -7.31 -9.89 -7.91
N VAL A 126 -7.30 -10.82 -8.85
CA VAL A 126 -8.17 -12.01 -8.79
C VAL A 126 -7.36 -13.09 -8.10
N LEU A 127 -7.77 -13.48 -6.90
CA LEU A 127 -7.25 -14.64 -6.19
C LEU A 127 -8.19 -15.81 -6.44
N GLU A 128 -7.63 -16.99 -6.57
CA GLU A 128 -8.40 -18.17 -6.92
C GLU A 128 -7.75 -19.43 -6.34
N GLU A 129 -8.60 -20.39 -5.95
CA GLU A 129 -8.18 -21.73 -5.55
C GLU A 129 -7.43 -22.39 -6.71
N TYR A 130 -6.30 -23.01 -6.41
CA TYR A 130 -5.32 -23.45 -7.41
C TYR A 130 -5.87 -24.52 -8.35
N GLU A 131 -6.57 -25.52 -7.83
CA GLU A 131 -7.15 -26.59 -8.66
C GLU A 131 -8.34 -26.10 -9.48
N HIS A 132 -9.16 -25.19 -8.94
CA HIS A 132 -10.23 -24.50 -9.67
C HIS A 132 -9.65 -23.67 -10.84
N ALA A 133 -8.60 -22.88 -10.59
CA ALA A 133 -7.90 -22.10 -11.61
C ALA A 133 -7.31 -23.01 -12.71
N LYS A 134 -6.68 -24.12 -12.33
CA LYS A 134 -6.14 -25.11 -13.28
C LYS A 134 -7.23 -25.79 -14.12
N ALA A 135 -8.33 -26.20 -13.49
CA ALA A 135 -9.42 -26.90 -14.16
C ALA A 135 -10.02 -26.07 -15.31
N ARG A 136 -10.09 -24.74 -15.15
CA ARG A 136 -10.56 -23.82 -16.20
C ARG A 136 -9.46 -23.25 -17.10
N GLY A 137 -8.20 -23.66 -16.92
CA GLY A 137 -7.05 -23.18 -17.70
C GLY A 137 -6.73 -21.70 -17.48
N ALA A 138 -6.92 -21.19 -16.26
CA ALA A 138 -6.63 -19.79 -15.93
C ALA A 138 -5.11 -19.49 -16.03
N PRO A 139 -4.73 -18.29 -16.51
CA PRO A 139 -3.33 -17.87 -16.46
C PRO A 139 -2.92 -17.58 -15.00
N ILE A 140 -1.88 -18.26 -14.54
CA ILE A 140 -1.34 -18.10 -13.17
C ILE A 140 -0.19 -17.09 -13.23
N LEU A 141 -0.34 -15.97 -12.50
CA LEU A 141 0.65 -14.90 -12.49
C LEU A 141 1.69 -15.06 -11.38
N ALA A 142 1.25 -15.51 -10.21
CA ALA A 142 2.04 -15.79 -9.02
C ALA A 142 1.19 -16.61 -8.03
N GLU A 143 1.83 -17.17 -7.02
CA GLU A 143 1.19 -17.86 -5.90
C GLU A 143 1.22 -16.96 -4.65
N TYR A 144 0.07 -16.87 -3.94
CA TYR A 144 0.05 -16.26 -2.61
C TYR A 144 0.53 -17.30 -1.60
N ALA A 145 1.75 -17.12 -1.10
CA ALA A 145 2.29 -18.03 -0.09
C ALA A 145 1.75 -17.73 1.31
N GLY A 146 1.72 -16.45 1.71
CA GLY A 146 1.28 -16.08 3.06
C GLY A 146 1.33 -14.59 3.33
N GLY A 147 0.70 -14.20 4.43
CA GLY A 147 0.59 -12.81 4.88
C GLY A 147 0.18 -12.76 6.34
N ALA A 148 0.38 -11.61 6.96
CA ALA A 148 0.02 -11.38 8.35
C ALA A 148 -0.31 -9.90 8.58
N PHE A 149 -0.96 -9.64 9.70
CA PHE A 149 -1.21 -8.31 10.21
C PHE A 149 -0.91 -8.25 11.71
N THR A 150 -0.37 -7.12 12.15
CA THR A 150 -0.04 -6.83 13.55
C THR A 150 -0.43 -5.38 13.89
N CYS A 151 -0.33 -5.02 15.17
CA CYS A 151 -0.54 -3.66 15.64
C CYS A 151 0.63 -3.27 16.54
N ASP A 152 1.19 -2.08 16.31
CA ASP A 152 2.29 -1.55 17.12
C ASP A 152 1.87 -1.25 18.57
N ALA A 153 0.58 -0.99 18.80
CA ALA A 153 0.02 -0.60 20.10
C ALA A 153 0.82 0.53 20.79
N HIS A 154 1.30 1.50 20.00
CA HIS A 154 2.30 2.48 20.44
C HIS A 154 1.81 3.93 20.32
N HIS A 155 1.58 4.39 19.09
CA HIS A 155 1.17 5.76 18.80
C HIS A 155 0.14 5.76 17.66
N MET A 156 -0.64 6.85 17.54
CA MET A 156 -1.70 6.95 16.53
C MET A 156 -1.15 7.00 15.10
N THR A 157 0.00 7.66 14.91
CA THR A 157 0.56 7.95 13.57
C THR A 157 2.06 7.66 13.45
N GLU A 158 2.73 7.35 14.57
CA GLU A 158 4.18 7.09 14.57
C GLU A 158 4.41 5.59 14.72
N PRO A 159 5.31 5.00 13.93
CA PRO A 159 5.64 3.59 14.07
C PRO A 159 6.35 3.36 15.41
N HIS A 160 6.32 2.12 15.90
CA HIS A 160 7.15 1.75 17.03
C HIS A 160 8.64 1.99 16.69
N PRO A 161 9.42 2.70 17.52
CA PRO A 161 10.79 3.12 17.19
C PRO A 161 11.75 1.95 16.90
N ASP A 162 11.58 0.83 17.62
CA ASP A 162 12.37 -0.40 17.39
C ASP A 162 11.84 -1.29 16.24
N GLY A 163 10.76 -0.87 15.55
CA GLY A 163 10.12 -1.62 14.47
C GLY A 163 9.49 -2.94 14.91
N ARG A 164 9.10 -3.09 16.18
CA ARG A 164 8.64 -4.38 16.75
C ARG A 164 7.42 -4.96 16.03
N GLY A 165 6.40 -4.14 15.73
CA GLY A 165 5.21 -4.65 15.03
C GLY A 165 5.52 -5.06 13.60
N VAL A 166 6.40 -4.34 12.90
CA VAL A 166 6.88 -4.69 11.54
C VAL A 166 7.63 -6.03 11.57
N LYS A 167 8.57 -6.21 12.51
CA LYS A 167 9.32 -7.48 12.67
C LYS A 167 8.37 -8.64 12.95
N LEU A 168 7.46 -8.48 13.91
CA LEU A 168 6.46 -9.50 14.23
C LEU A 168 5.56 -9.83 13.04
N CYS A 169 5.16 -8.81 12.26
CA CYS A 169 4.35 -9.01 11.06
C CYS A 169 5.10 -9.84 10.02
N LEU A 170 6.36 -9.52 9.80
CA LEU A 170 7.21 -10.21 8.84
C LEU A 170 7.48 -11.66 9.25
N GLU A 171 7.84 -11.90 10.51
CA GLU A 171 8.04 -13.25 11.07
C GLU A 171 6.78 -14.10 10.94
N ARG A 172 5.59 -13.53 11.22
CA ARG A 172 4.31 -14.22 11.05
C ARG A 172 3.98 -14.48 9.58
N ALA A 173 4.24 -13.53 8.69
CA ALA A 173 3.99 -13.71 7.26
C ALA A 173 4.88 -14.83 6.69
N LEU A 174 6.16 -14.86 7.05
CA LEU A 174 7.10 -15.93 6.72
C LEU A 174 6.61 -17.28 7.25
N SER A 175 6.23 -17.34 8.53
CA SER A 175 5.69 -18.55 9.16
C SER A 175 4.41 -19.04 8.49
N ASN A 176 3.48 -18.13 8.17
CA ASN A 176 2.21 -18.46 7.52
C ASN A 176 2.43 -19.00 6.11
N GLY A 177 3.44 -18.48 5.39
CA GLY A 177 3.80 -18.97 4.06
C GLY A 177 4.73 -20.17 4.05
N GLY A 178 5.22 -20.64 5.21
CA GLY A 178 6.25 -21.68 5.26
C GLY A 178 7.55 -21.28 4.55
N ILE A 179 7.84 -19.97 4.48
CA ILE A 179 9.00 -19.40 3.77
C ILE A 179 10.10 -19.07 4.79
N GLY A 180 11.34 -19.45 4.50
CA GLY A 180 12.49 -19.06 5.30
C GLY A 180 12.90 -17.61 5.05
N ALA A 181 13.42 -16.95 6.09
CA ALA A 181 13.92 -15.56 5.96
C ALA A 181 15.05 -15.38 4.94
N HIS A 182 15.75 -16.46 4.59
CA HIS A 182 16.81 -16.48 3.59
C HIS A 182 16.29 -16.72 2.16
N ASP A 183 15.01 -17.07 1.99
CA ASP A 183 14.39 -17.34 0.68
C ASP A 183 13.79 -16.07 0.05
N VAL A 184 13.58 -15.02 0.85
CA VAL A 184 13.02 -13.75 0.36
C VAL A 184 14.12 -12.91 -0.30
N GLY A 185 14.17 -12.96 -1.63
CA GLY A 185 15.13 -12.20 -2.44
C GLY A 185 14.72 -10.75 -2.71
N TYR A 186 13.44 -10.38 -2.56
CA TYR A 186 12.94 -9.06 -2.93
C TYR A 186 11.84 -8.55 -2.01
N VAL A 187 11.86 -7.24 -1.73
CA VAL A 187 10.79 -6.52 -1.01
C VAL A 187 10.45 -5.23 -1.74
N ASN A 188 9.19 -5.08 -2.15
CA ASN A 188 8.64 -3.75 -2.42
C ASN A 188 8.22 -3.12 -1.08
N ALA A 189 9.04 -2.23 -0.54
CA ALA A 189 8.88 -1.66 0.78
C ALA A 189 7.73 -0.64 0.85
N HIS A 190 7.22 -0.41 2.06
CA HIS A 190 6.27 0.65 2.34
C HIS A 190 6.90 2.03 2.17
N ALA A 191 8.11 2.24 2.68
CA ALA A 191 8.99 3.41 2.63
C ALA A 191 8.34 4.63 1.95
N THR A 192 7.68 5.43 2.78
CA THR A 192 6.78 6.51 2.38
C THR A 192 7.49 7.83 2.18
N SER A 193 8.82 7.88 2.24
CA SER A 193 9.60 9.13 2.26
C SER A 193 9.41 9.90 3.57
N THR A 194 9.12 9.18 4.67
CA THR A 194 8.97 9.78 6.00
C THR A 194 10.22 9.50 6.87
N PRO A 195 10.69 10.46 7.68
CA PRO A 195 11.92 10.27 8.47
C PRO A 195 11.87 9.05 9.39
N ALA A 196 10.81 8.92 10.19
CA ALA A 196 10.64 7.85 11.16
C ALA A 196 10.25 6.50 10.53
N GLY A 197 9.33 6.52 9.57
CA GLY A 197 8.80 5.30 8.93
C GLY A 197 9.84 4.53 8.14
N ASP A 198 10.55 5.23 7.25
CA ASP A 198 11.50 4.59 6.32
C ASP A 198 12.63 3.83 7.05
N MET A 199 13.18 4.41 8.12
CA MET A 199 14.28 3.78 8.87
C MET A 199 13.79 2.70 9.83
N ALA A 200 12.61 2.87 10.43
CA ALA A 200 12.02 1.82 11.26
C ALA A 200 11.73 0.56 10.43
N GLU A 201 11.16 0.74 9.23
CA GLU A 201 10.92 -0.36 8.29
C GLU A 201 12.22 -0.97 7.79
N TYR A 202 13.16 -0.15 7.31
CA TYR A 202 14.44 -0.63 6.78
C TYR A 202 15.17 -1.51 7.80
N ARG A 203 15.30 -1.04 9.05
CA ARG A 203 15.95 -1.81 10.14
C ARG A 203 15.19 -3.09 10.46
N ALA A 204 13.86 -3.08 10.42
CA ALA A 204 13.06 -4.27 10.64
C ALA A 204 13.32 -5.32 9.55
N LEU A 205 13.20 -4.92 8.28
CA LEU A 205 13.44 -5.77 7.11
C LEU A 205 14.85 -6.38 7.16
N THR A 206 15.89 -5.56 7.33
CA THR A 206 17.28 -6.04 7.32
C THR A 206 17.65 -6.88 8.54
N SER A 207 16.90 -6.78 9.65
CA SER A 207 17.13 -7.59 10.84
C SER A 207 16.52 -8.99 10.76
N VAL A 208 15.44 -9.14 9.98
CA VAL A 208 14.71 -10.41 9.85
C VAL A 208 15.15 -11.14 8.59
N LEU A 209 15.23 -10.44 7.45
CA LEU A 209 15.56 -11.05 6.16
C LEU A 209 17.08 -11.22 6.01
N THR A 210 17.49 -12.46 5.75
CA THR A 210 18.91 -12.86 5.75
C THR A 210 19.44 -13.22 4.37
N HIS A 211 18.61 -13.10 3.32
CA HIS A 211 19.03 -13.37 1.94
C HIS A 211 20.24 -12.48 1.57
N PRO A 212 21.38 -13.05 1.13
CA PRO A 212 22.62 -12.29 0.94
C PRO A 212 22.54 -11.26 -0.20
N GLN A 213 21.70 -11.53 -1.20
CA GLN A 213 21.43 -10.62 -2.32
C GLN A 213 20.02 -9.98 -2.23
N LEU A 214 19.49 -9.80 -1.01
CA LEU A 214 18.21 -9.13 -0.80
C LEU A 214 18.17 -7.79 -1.55
N ARG A 215 17.10 -7.58 -2.33
CA ARG A 215 16.83 -6.31 -3.01
C ARG A 215 15.56 -5.67 -2.47
N MET A 216 15.57 -4.35 -2.37
CA MET A 216 14.46 -3.55 -1.88
C MET A 216 14.26 -2.31 -2.73
N ASN A 217 13.02 -1.88 -2.93
CA ASN A 217 12.69 -0.61 -3.54
C ASN A 217 11.41 -0.02 -2.94
N SER A 218 11.06 1.20 -3.36
CA SER A 218 9.76 1.79 -3.04
C SER A 218 9.11 2.35 -4.30
N THR A 219 7.98 1.74 -4.68
CA THR A 219 7.13 2.21 -5.80
C THR A 219 6.66 3.65 -5.57
N LYS A 220 6.50 4.06 -4.30
CA LYS A 220 6.02 5.39 -3.92
C LYS A 220 6.95 6.53 -4.35
N SER A 221 8.22 6.24 -4.63
CA SER A 221 9.13 7.21 -5.25
C SER A 221 8.62 7.72 -6.60
N MET A 222 7.89 6.89 -7.36
CA MET A 222 7.43 7.20 -8.72
C MET A 222 5.97 7.65 -8.77
N ILE A 223 5.10 7.06 -7.95
CA ILE A 223 3.64 7.28 -8.02
C ILE A 223 3.05 7.98 -6.78
N GLY A 224 3.90 8.33 -5.81
CA GLY A 224 3.46 8.81 -4.51
C GLY A 224 2.82 7.72 -3.66
N HIS A 225 2.25 8.12 -2.53
CA HIS A 225 1.56 7.25 -1.61
C HIS A 225 0.06 7.25 -1.90
N LEU A 226 -0.42 6.13 -2.46
CA LEU A 226 -1.82 5.90 -2.83
C LEU A 226 -2.74 5.54 -1.64
N LEU A 227 -2.33 5.92 -0.42
CA LEU A 227 -3.06 5.66 0.82
C LEU A 227 -3.59 4.21 0.89
N GLY A 228 -4.91 4.00 0.97
CA GLY A 228 -5.50 2.67 1.05
C GLY A 228 -5.21 1.76 -0.15
N ALA A 229 -5.02 2.33 -1.34
CA ALA A 229 -4.73 1.60 -2.56
C ALA A 229 -3.26 1.18 -2.72
N ALA A 230 -2.35 1.72 -1.90
CA ALA A 230 -0.92 1.48 -2.04
C ALA A 230 -0.56 -0.01 -2.04
N GLY A 231 -1.00 -0.76 -1.03
CA GLY A 231 -0.72 -2.19 -0.92
C GLY A 231 -1.20 -3.03 -2.10
N ALA A 232 -2.33 -2.67 -2.70
CA ALA A 232 -2.89 -3.41 -3.83
C ALA A 232 -2.12 -3.15 -5.12
N VAL A 233 -1.76 -1.89 -5.38
CA VAL A 233 -0.91 -1.52 -6.53
C VAL A 233 0.49 -2.11 -6.37
N GLU A 234 1.05 -2.06 -5.17
CA GLU A 234 2.39 -2.58 -4.86
C GLU A 234 2.47 -4.10 -4.96
N ALA A 235 1.39 -4.82 -4.63
CA ALA A 235 1.28 -6.25 -4.90
C ALA A 235 1.35 -6.57 -6.40
N ILE A 236 0.67 -5.79 -7.25
CA ILE A 236 0.75 -5.94 -8.71
C ILE A 236 2.19 -5.70 -9.19
N VAL A 237 2.87 -4.69 -8.64
CA VAL A 237 4.27 -4.40 -8.96
C VAL A 237 5.19 -5.55 -8.56
N ALA A 238 4.99 -6.13 -7.37
CA ALA A 238 5.76 -7.28 -6.90
C ALA A 238 5.52 -8.53 -7.79
N ILE A 239 4.27 -8.79 -8.19
CA ILE A 239 3.95 -9.86 -9.15
C ILE A 239 4.64 -9.60 -10.48
N LYS A 240 4.65 -8.36 -10.99
CA LYS A 240 5.37 -8.02 -12.22
C LYS A 240 6.88 -8.23 -12.10
N ALA A 241 7.46 -7.96 -10.93
CA ALA A 241 8.87 -8.28 -10.68
C ALA A 241 9.13 -9.78 -10.81
N LEU A 242 8.30 -10.63 -10.20
CA LEU A 242 8.40 -12.09 -10.34
C LEU A 242 8.28 -12.57 -11.79
N GLN A 243 7.31 -12.03 -12.54
CA GLN A 243 7.06 -12.46 -13.92
C GLN A 243 8.18 -12.05 -14.89
N THR A 244 8.83 -10.92 -14.62
CA THR A 244 9.77 -10.32 -15.57
C THR A 244 11.23 -10.49 -15.17
N GLY A 245 11.51 -10.81 -13.90
CA GLY A 245 12.86 -10.76 -13.34
C GLY A 245 13.40 -9.34 -13.20
N TRP A 246 12.57 -8.31 -13.38
CA TRP A 246 13.02 -6.92 -13.30
C TRP A 246 12.43 -6.17 -12.11
N LEU A 247 13.31 -5.49 -11.37
CA LEU A 247 12.98 -4.60 -10.27
C LEU A 247 13.02 -3.15 -10.76
N HIS A 248 11.97 -2.38 -10.47
CA HIS A 248 11.99 -0.94 -10.71
C HIS A 248 12.90 -0.24 -9.68
N PRO A 249 13.39 0.97 -9.99
CA PRO A 249 14.19 1.72 -9.03
C PRO A 249 13.32 2.38 -7.96
N THR A 250 13.97 2.75 -6.85
CA THR A 250 13.59 3.88 -6.01
C THR A 250 14.21 5.12 -6.65
N ILE A 251 13.40 5.95 -7.29
CA ILE A 251 13.88 7.22 -7.86
C ILE A 251 14.09 8.25 -6.74
N ASN A 252 14.78 9.35 -7.05
CA ASN A 252 15.06 10.47 -6.13
C ASN A 252 15.93 10.13 -4.89
N LEU A 253 16.43 8.90 -4.77
CA LEU A 253 17.41 8.52 -3.76
C LEU A 253 18.83 8.87 -4.23
N SER A 254 19.35 10.01 -3.78
CA SER A 254 20.65 10.55 -4.21
C SER A 254 21.67 10.67 -3.08
N ASP A 255 21.20 10.98 -1.86
CA ASP A 255 22.00 11.05 -0.64
C ASP A 255 21.37 10.13 0.41
N PRO A 256 21.73 8.84 0.45
CA PRO A 256 21.08 7.88 1.34
C PRO A 256 21.30 8.23 2.82
N GLU A 257 20.27 8.00 3.63
CA GLU A 257 20.35 8.14 5.10
C GLU A 257 21.43 7.21 5.68
N GLU A 258 22.04 7.63 6.80
CA GLU A 258 23.03 6.83 7.50
C GLU A 258 22.46 5.45 7.89
N GLY A 259 23.17 4.39 7.49
CA GLY A 259 22.78 2.99 7.71
C GLY A 259 21.98 2.35 6.57
N VAL A 260 21.60 3.10 5.54
CA VAL A 260 21.00 2.54 4.32
C VAL A 260 22.11 1.95 3.43
N ASP A 261 22.00 0.66 3.14
CA ASP A 261 22.92 -0.07 2.28
C ASP A 261 22.44 0.00 0.83
N MET A 262 23.18 0.77 0.02
CA MET A 262 22.89 0.95 -1.41
C MET A 262 23.04 -0.33 -2.24
N GLN A 263 23.66 -1.39 -1.71
CA GLN A 263 23.66 -2.70 -2.36
C GLN A 263 22.32 -3.42 -2.18
N ARG A 264 21.56 -3.10 -1.13
CA ARG A 264 20.24 -3.67 -0.89
C ARG A 264 19.13 -2.87 -1.55
N VAL A 265 19.33 -1.57 -1.77
CA VAL A 265 18.30 -0.72 -2.39
C VAL A 265 18.52 -0.61 -3.91
N CYS A 266 17.47 -0.84 -4.70
CA CYS A 266 17.50 -0.62 -6.14
C CYS A 266 17.44 0.89 -6.43
N ALA A 267 18.58 1.58 -6.42
CA ALA A 267 18.65 3.01 -6.72
C ALA A 267 18.88 3.30 -8.22
N GLY A 268 18.33 4.42 -8.70
CA GLY A 268 18.60 4.95 -10.03
C GLY A 268 17.81 4.27 -11.15
N ALA A 269 18.33 3.16 -11.70
CA ALA A 269 17.78 2.50 -12.89
C ALA A 269 17.15 1.14 -12.57
N LYS A 270 16.30 0.66 -13.50
CA LYS A 270 15.67 -0.68 -13.44
C LYS A 270 16.75 -1.77 -13.44
N GLN A 271 16.65 -2.74 -12.53
CA GLN A 271 17.65 -3.79 -12.32
C GLN A 271 17.05 -5.17 -12.64
N HIS A 272 17.84 -6.08 -13.20
CA HIS A 272 17.43 -7.47 -13.41
C HIS A 272 17.91 -8.33 -12.23
N GLN A 273 17.00 -9.08 -11.62
CA GLN A 273 17.29 -10.07 -10.59
C GLN A 273 17.29 -11.46 -11.26
N GLN A 274 18.44 -12.12 -11.24
CA GLN A 274 18.59 -13.50 -11.73
C GLN A 274 18.17 -14.49 -10.65
#